data_AF-A0A370LT64-F1
#
_entry.id   AF-A0A370LT64-F1
#
_cell.length_a   1.000
_cell.length_b   1.000
_cell.length_c   1.000
_cell.angle_alpha   90.00
_cell.angle_beta   90.00
_cell.angle_gamma   90.00
#
_symmetry.space_group_name_H-M   'P 1'
#
loop_
_entity.id
_entity.type
_entity.pdbx_description
1 polymer ?
#
loop_
_entity_poly.entity_id
_entity_poly.type
_entity_poly.pdbx_seq_one_letter_code
_entity_poly.pdbx_strand_id
1 'polypeptide(L)'
;MKYLLQKNRPVQKGMPDPNGWETISGERAGHQEFDDLATAERIFKTNINMARMAVFPQRIIDSEGTILSYYDPREWYLEQISYDFNHTTDENERTKLVEYYAHYVRELIATGLWLTIPPIDARLPDNYMPKEFFEYWNQ
;
A
#
# COMPACT_ATOMS: atom_id res chain seq x y z
N MET A 1 -18.85 -17.07 -6.86
CA MET A 1 -17.92 -16.08 -7.47
C MET A 1 -16.55 -16.41 -6.92
N LYS A 2 -15.48 -16.35 -7.73
CA LYS A 2 -14.12 -16.65 -7.26
C LYS A 2 -13.34 -15.36 -7.02
N TYR A 3 -12.47 -15.37 -6.02
CA TYR A 3 -11.61 -14.24 -5.66
C TYR A 3 -10.15 -14.65 -5.70
N LEU A 4 -9.28 -13.79 -6.22
CA LEU A 4 -7.85 -14.06 -6.39
C LEU A 4 -7.01 -13.07 -5.58
N LEU A 5 -6.04 -13.61 -4.83
CA LEU A 5 -4.99 -12.81 -4.19
C LEU A 5 -3.75 -12.73 -5.11
N GLN A 6 -3.31 -11.51 -5.42
CA GLN A 6 -2.15 -11.24 -6.27
C GLN A 6 -1.09 -10.39 -5.54
N LYS A 7 0.18 -10.48 -5.99
CA LYS A 7 1.27 -9.63 -5.51
C LYS A 7 2.03 -9.03 -6.69
N ASN A 8 2.52 -7.81 -6.56
CA ASN A 8 3.39 -7.20 -7.55
C ASN A 8 4.87 -7.42 -7.15
N ARG A 9 5.57 -8.33 -7.84
CA ARG A 9 7.03 -8.49 -7.68
C ARG A 9 7.75 -7.67 -8.74
N PRO A 10 8.82 -6.92 -8.39
CA PRO A 10 9.67 -6.32 -9.40
C PRO A 10 10.32 -7.43 -10.23
N VAL A 11 10.08 -7.41 -11.54
CA VAL A 11 10.76 -8.29 -12.49
C VAL A 11 12.26 -8.02 -12.38
N GLN A 12 13.07 -9.08 -12.27
CA GLN A 12 14.51 -8.92 -12.11
C GLN A 12 15.12 -8.15 -13.30
N LYS A 13 15.59 -6.95 -12.96
CA LYS A 13 16.57 -6.06 -13.61
C LYS A 13 16.09 -5.30 -14.85
N GLY A 14 15.65 -4.06 -14.61
CA GLY A 14 15.75 -2.98 -15.61
C GLY A 14 14.70 -1.88 -15.53
N MET A 15 13.44 -2.20 -15.20
CA MET A 15 12.35 -1.22 -15.11
C MET A 15 11.31 -1.69 -14.10
N PRO A 16 10.73 -0.80 -13.27
CA PRO A 16 9.49 -1.10 -12.58
C PRO A 16 8.38 -1.19 -13.64
N ASP A 17 7.87 -2.39 -13.90
CA ASP A 17 6.55 -2.52 -14.52
C ASP A 17 5.51 -2.51 -13.40
N PRO A 18 4.80 -1.40 -13.16
CA PRO A 18 3.74 -1.35 -12.14
C PRO A 18 2.55 -2.27 -12.47
N ASN A 19 2.50 -2.85 -13.67
CA ASN A 19 1.41 -3.67 -14.17
C ASN A 19 1.70 -5.18 -14.21
N GLY A 20 2.92 -5.61 -13.84
CA GLY A 20 3.34 -7.02 -13.77
C GLY A 20 2.74 -7.77 -12.57
N TRP A 21 1.41 -7.76 -12.43
CA TRP A 21 0.73 -8.51 -11.39
C TRP A 21 0.78 -10.00 -11.68
N GLU A 22 1.63 -10.71 -10.95
CA GLU A 22 1.59 -12.15 -10.96
C GLU A 22 0.49 -12.63 -10.03
N THR A 23 -0.45 -13.39 -10.59
CA THR A 23 -1.19 -14.36 -9.79
C THR A 23 -0.13 -15.24 -9.14
N ILE A 24 -0.12 -15.27 -7.80
CA ILE A 24 0.97 -15.85 -7.02
C ILE A 24 1.03 -17.37 -7.32
N SER A 25 1.82 -17.90 -8.26
CA SER A 25 1.79 -19.34 -8.61
C SER A 25 2.96 -20.17 -8.10
N GLY A 26 2.66 -21.43 -7.74
CA GLY A 26 3.56 -22.57 -7.93
C GLY A 26 4.42 -22.97 -6.73
N GLU A 27 3.99 -24.05 -6.08
CA GLU A 27 4.77 -25.01 -5.28
C GLU A 27 5.40 -24.58 -3.94
N ARG A 28 5.63 -23.30 -3.67
CA ARG A 28 5.95 -22.81 -2.31
C ARG A 28 5.35 -21.42 -2.06
N ALA A 29 4.30 -21.40 -1.26
CA ALA A 29 3.61 -20.22 -0.71
C ALA A 29 2.89 -19.31 -1.71
N GLY A 30 1.56 -19.50 -1.77
CA GLY A 30 0.57 -18.61 -2.38
C GLY A 30 0.42 -18.90 -3.87
N HIS A 31 -0.65 -19.59 -4.27
CA HIS A 31 -1.90 -19.04 -4.84
C HIS A 31 -3.00 -19.36 -3.82
N GLN A 32 -3.95 -18.46 -3.58
CA GLN A 32 -5.24 -18.88 -3.03
C GLN A 32 -6.34 -18.22 -3.85
N GLU A 33 -7.06 -19.06 -4.59
CA GLU A 33 -8.43 -18.73 -4.99
C GLU A 33 -9.31 -18.94 -3.76
N PHE A 34 -10.28 -18.06 -3.58
CA PHE A 34 -11.27 -18.17 -2.52
C PHE A 34 -12.66 -18.22 -3.13
N ASP A 35 -13.50 -19.10 -2.60
CA ASP A 35 -14.92 -19.20 -3.00
C ASP A 35 -15.77 -18.10 -2.31
N ASP A 36 -15.22 -17.45 -1.28
CA ASP A 36 -15.88 -16.40 -0.52
C ASP A 36 -14.91 -15.22 -0.21
N LEU A 37 -15.45 -14.00 -0.28
CA LEU A 37 -14.67 -12.77 -0.07
C LEU A 37 -14.16 -12.65 1.36
N ALA A 38 -14.93 -13.09 2.36
CA ALA A 38 -14.57 -12.96 3.76
C ALA A 38 -13.29 -13.74 4.10
N THR A 39 -13.13 -14.94 3.54
CA THR A 39 -11.91 -15.74 3.66
C THR A 39 -10.75 -15.08 2.92
N ALA A 40 -10.99 -14.57 1.70
CA ALA A 40 -9.97 -13.83 0.95
C ALA A 40 -9.44 -12.63 1.74
N GLU A 41 -10.33 -11.81 2.31
CA GLU A 41 -9.99 -10.66 3.15
C GLU A 41 -9.25 -11.05 4.43
N ARG A 42 -9.67 -12.13 5.10
CA ARG A 42 -9.02 -12.61 6.32
C ARG A 42 -7.57 -13.02 6.05
N ILE A 43 -7.35 -13.77 4.97
CA ILE A 43 -6.00 -14.16 4.58
C ILE A 43 -5.20 -12.96 4.09
N PHE A 44 -5.82 -12.09 3.29
CA PHE A 44 -5.20 -10.83 2.85
C PHE A 44 -4.68 -10.02 4.03
N LYS A 45 -5.52 -9.76 5.05
CA LYS A 45 -5.13 -9.05 6.28
C LYS A 45 -3.98 -9.74 7.03
N THR A 46 -3.98 -11.07 7.08
CA THR A 46 -2.87 -11.84 7.67
C THR A 46 -1.58 -11.64 6.86
N ASN A 47 -1.70 -11.63 5.54
CA ASN A 47 -0.59 -11.41 4.62
C ASN A 47 -0.14 -9.96 4.54
N ILE A 48 -0.97 -8.95 4.88
CA ILE A 48 -0.55 -7.54 4.97
C ILE A 48 0.60 -7.40 5.97
N ASN A 49 0.55 -8.09 7.11
CA ASN A 49 1.65 -8.09 8.06
C ASN A 49 2.94 -8.63 7.45
N MET A 50 2.85 -9.63 6.56
CA MET A 50 4.01 -10.09 5.78
C MET A 50 4.34 -9.14 4.62
N ALA A 51 3.37 -8.47 4.01
CA ALA A 51 3.56 -7.50 2.92
C ALA A 51 4.37 -6.30 3.41
N ARG A 52 4.07 -5.83 4.63
CA ARG A 52 4.85 -4.84 5.38
C ARG A 52 6.33 -5.24 5.44
N MET A 53 6.63 -6.53 5.61
CA MET A 53 7.99 -7.07 5.62
C MET A 53 8.55 -7.37 4.22
N ALA A 54 7.69 -7.68 3.25
CA ALA A 54 8.06 -8.22 1.94
C ALA A 54 8.14 -7.17 0.82
N VAL A 55 7.78 -5.91 1.07
CA VAL A 55 7.97 -4.76 0.16
C VAL A 55 7.19 -4.84 -1.17
N PHE A 56 6.15 -5.69 -1.25
CA PHE A 56 5.34 -5.87 -2.46
C PHE A 56 3.87 -5.49 -2.24
N PRO A 57 3.25 -4.68 -3.13
CA PRO A 57 1.82 -4.46 -3.16
C PRO A 57 1.03 -5.76 -3.29
N GLN A 58 -0.13 -5.83 -2.64
CA GLN A 58 -1.06 -6.96 -2.69
C GLN A 58 -2.46 -6.49 -3.05
N ARG A 59 -3.24 -7.35 -3.72
CA ARG A 59 -4.65 -7.05 -4.01
C ARG A 59 -5.53 -8.29 -4.05
N ILE A 60 -6.81 -8.10 -3.74
CA ILE A 60 -7.89 -9.05 -4.01
C ILE A 60 -8.63 -8.57 -5.25
N ILE A 61 -8.79 -9.44 -6.24
CA ILE A 61 -9.64 -9.21 -7.41
C ILE A 61 -10.75 -10.24 -7.48
N ASP A 62 -11.89 -9.88 -8.04
CA ASP A 62 -12.94 -10.84 -8.39
C ASP A 62 -12.70 -11.49 -9.77
N SER A 63 -13.63 -12.38 -10.17
CA SER A 63 -13.56 -13.08 -11.46
C SER A 63 -13.75 -12.17 -12.69
N GLU A 64 -14.25 -10.95 -12.50
CA GLU A 64 -14.44 -9.95 -13.56
C GLU A 64 -13.24 -8.99 -13.66
N GLY A 65 -12.26 -9.13 -12.74
CA GLY A 65 -11.08 -8.29 -12.66
C GLY A 65 -11.27 -7.03 -11.80
N THR A 66 -12.39 -6.88 -11.11
CA THR A 66 -12.63 -5.77 -10.19
C THR A 66 -11.73 -5.90 -8.97
N ILE A 67 -10.98 -4.85 -8.65
CA ILE A 67 -10.18 -4.79 -7.44
C ILE A 67 -11.10 -4.54 -6.24
N LEU A 68 -11.13 -5.49 -5.32
CA LEU A 68 -11.96 -5.44 -4.11
C LEU A 68 -11.16 -5.00 -2.88
N SER A 69 -9.86 -5.26 -2.87
CA SER A 69 -8.95 -4.80 -1.84
C SER A 69 -7.58 -4.58 -2.43
N TYR A 70 -6.88 -3.57 -1.97
CA TYR A 70 -5.52 -3.24 -2.36
C TYR A 70 -4.76 -2.81 -1.11
N TYR A 71 -3.50 -3.20 -1.03
CA TYR A 71 -2.60 -2.77 0.01
C TYR A 71 -1.24 -2.52 -0.60
N ASP A 72 -0.73 -1.31 -0.42
CA ASP A 72 0.63 -0.95 -0.77
C ASP A 72 1.50 -0.86 0.49
N PRO A 73 2.67 -1.51 0.56
CA PRO A 73 3.61 -1.35 1.66
C PRO A 73 4.01 0.11 1.91
N ARG A 74 3.88 0.99 0.91
CA ARG A 74 4.09 2.43 1.08
C ARG A 74 3.12 3.08 2.06
N GLU A 75 1.92 2.54 2.23
CA GLU A 75 0.99 2.99 3.27
C GLU A 75 1.54 2.75 4.68
N TRP A 76 2.31 1.67 4.88
CA TRP A 76 3.01 1.46 6.16
C TRP A 76 4.18 2.41 6.35
N TYR A 77 4.88 2.80 5.29
CA TYR A 77 5.90 3.86 5.41
C TYR A 77 5.28 5.19 5.85
N LEU A 78 4.05 5.52 5.42
CA LEU A 78 3.34 6.70 5.93
C LEU A 78 3.08 6.59 7.45
N GLU A 79 2.62 5.42 7.93
CA GLU A 79 2.45 5.14 9.37
C GLU A 79 3.77 5.35 10.14
N GLN A 80 4.87 4.78 9.65
CA GLN A 80 6.18 4.91 10.32
C GLN A 80 6.70 6.36 10.30
N ILE A 81 6.60 7.05 9.17
CA ILE A 81 7.07 8.44 9.06
C ILE A 81 6.24 9.36 9.97
N SER A 82 4.92 9.16 10.04
CA SER A 82 4.05 9.89 10.96
C SER A 82 4.42 9.63 12.41
N TYR A 83 4.65 8.36 12.77
CA TYR A 83 5.13 7.99 14.09
C TYR A 83 6.47 8.69 14.42
N ASP A 84 7.46 8.59 13.54
CA ASP A 84 8.79 9.19 13.75
C ASP A 84 8.69 10.71 13.85
N PHE A 85 7.87 11.37 13.03
CA PHE A 85 7.66 12.81 13.04
C PHE A 85 7.16 13.30 14.41
N ASN A 86 6.18 12.59 14.97
CA ASN A 86 5.58 12.92 16.26
C ASN A 86 6.57 12.72 17.44
N HIS A 87 7.59 11.88 17.29
CA HIS A 87 8.60 11.60 18.32
C HIS A 87 9.94 12.33 18.09
N THR A 88 10.10 12.99 16.95
CA THR A 88 11.30 13.77 16.62
C THR A 88 11.12 15.21 17.09
N THR A 89 12.12 15.78 17.76
CA THR A 89 12.14 17.20 18.17
C THR A 89 13.07 18.06 17.33
N ASP A 90 13.97 17.44 16.56
CA ASP A 90 14.84 18.16 15.62
C ASP A 90 14.05 18.58 14.37
N GLU A 91 13.99 19.89 14.11
CA GLU A 91 13.22 20.45 13.01
C GLU A 91 13.81 20.14 11.62
N ASN A 92 15.13 19.93 11.51
CA ASN A 92 15.75 19.49 10.26
C ASN A 92 15.37 18.03 9.96
N GLU A 93 15.33 17.18 10.98
CA GLU A 93 14.88 15.79 10.83
C GLU A 93 13.39 15.72 10.49
N ARG A 94 12.55 16.52 11.15
CA ARG A 94 11.13 16.68 10.80
C ARG A 94 10.94 17.11 9.35
N THR A 95 11.73 18.06 8.87
CA THR A 95 11.66 18.52 7.48
C THR A 95 11.93 17.37 6.50
N LYS A 96 12.95 16.53 6.76
CA LYS A 96 13.23 15.34 5.94
C LYS A 96 12.10 14.32 5.97
N LEU A 97 11.51 14.08 7.16
CA LEU A 97 10.37 13.19 7.31
C LEU A 97 9.17 13.67 6.50
N VAL A 98 8.89 14.97 6.50
CA VAL A 98 7.84 15.58 5.67
C VAL A 98 8.12 15.37 4.17
N GLU A 99 9.37 15.55 3.73
CA GLU A 99 9.76 15.29 2.34
C GLU A 99 9.56 13.82 1.93
N TYR A 100 9.93 12.87 2.80
CA TYR A 100 9.70 11.44 2.57
C TYR A 100 8.21 11.09 2.55
N TYR A 101 7.44 11.67 3.47
CA TYR A 101 5.99 11.49 3.49
C TYR A 101 5.37 11.98 2.17
N ALA A 102 5.73 13.18 1.73
CA ALA A 102 5.25 13.74 0.46
C ALA A 102 5.66 12.90 -0.75
N HIS A 103 6.87 12.34 -0.76
CA HIS A 103 7.29 11.40 -1.79
C HIS A 103 6.36 10.18 -1.86
N TYR A 104 6.10 9.50 -0.74
CA TYR A 104 5.24 8.32 -0.73
C TYR A 104 3.78 8.62 -1.03
N VAL A 105 3.26 9.78 -0.62
CA VAL A 105 1.92 10.24 -1.03
C VAL A 105 1.83 10.34 -2.56
N ARG A 106 2.80 10.98 -3.21
CA ARG A 106 2.80 11.08 -4.68
C ARG A 106 2.89 9.72 -5.35
N GLU A 107 3.72 8.82 -4.84
CA GLU A 107 3.86 7.46 -5.34
C GLU A 107 2.57 6.64 -5.20
N LEU A 108 1.87 6.77 -4.06
CA LEU A 108 0.58 6.12 -3.81
C LEU A 108 -0.51 6.66 -4.75
N ILE A 109 -0.61 7.99 -4.89
CA ILE A 109 -1.54 8.63 -5.83
C ILE A 109 -1.26 8.16 -7.25
N ALA A 110 0.01 8.11 -7.67
CA ALA A 110 0.41 7.69 -9.01
C ALA A 110 0.02 6.25 -9.34
N THR A 111 -0.20 5.39 -8.34
CA THR A 111 -0.71 4.03 -8.59
C THR A 111 -2.14 4.02 -9.12
N GLY A 112 -2.96 5.04 -8.81
CA GLY A 112 -4.40 5.04 -9.06
C GLY A 112 -5.17 4.00 -8.24
N LEU A 113 -4.51 3.31 -7.30
CA LEU A 113 -5.05 2.20 -6.51
C LEU A 113 -5.07 2.50 -5.01
N TRP A 114 -4.88 3.75 -4.59
CA TRP A 114 -4.96 4.13 -3.19
C TRP A 114 -6.42 4.26 -2.74
N LEU A 115 -7.01 3.13 -2.32
CA LEU A 115 -8.47 2.99 -2.21
C LEU A 115 -9.07 3.58 -0.93
N THR A 116 -8.29 3.69 0.15
CA THR A 116 -8.78 4.11 1.46
C THR A 116 -7.95 5.25 2.01
N ILE A 117 -8.63 6.25 2.55
CA ILE A 117 -7.95 7.34 3.25
C ILE A 117 -7.15 6.76 4.43
N PRO A 118 -5.86 7.09 4.58
CA PRO A 118 -5.05 6.57 5.69
C PRO A 118 -5.68 6.89 7.04
N PRO A 119 -5.52 6.04 8.07
CA PRO A 119 -5.99 6.34 9.41
C PRO A 119 -5.23 7.53 10.02
N ILE A 120 -5.74 8.13 11.11
CA ILE A 120 -5.20 9.38 11.68
C ILE A 120 -3.75 9.24 12.14
N ASP A 121 -3.38 8.10 12.71
CA ASP A 121 -2.02 7.76 13.12
C ASP A 121 -1.03 7.69 11.93
N ALA A 122 -1.53 7.43 10.72
CA ALA A 122 -0.76 7.47 9.49
C ALA A 122 -0.70 8.86 8.84
N ARG A 123 -1.25 9.91 9.48
CA ARG A 123 -1.30 11.28 8.93
C ARG A 123 -0.40 12.23 9.71
N LEU A 124 0.33 13.06 8.97
CA LEU A 124 0.99 14.24 9.53
C LEU A 124 -0.05 15.28 10.01
N PRO A 125 0.33 16.23 10.88
CA PRO A 125 -0.49 17.41 11.15
C PRO A 125 -0.74 18.24 9.88
N ASP A 126 -1.90 18.89 9.78
CA ASP A 126 -2.35 19.58 8.56
C ASP A 126 -1.34 20.59 8.00
N ASN A 127 -0.60 21.30 8.85
CA ASN A 127 0.41 22.28 8.44
C ASN A 127 1.69 21.66 7.83
N TYR A 128 1.88 20.35 7.98
CA TYR A 128 2.98 19.57 7.40
C TYR A 128 2.49 18.57 6.34
N MET A 129 1.18 18.42 6.17
CA MET A 129 0.59 17.51 5.19
C MET A 129 0.84 18.02 3.76
N PRO A 130 1.32 17.18 2.81
CA PRO A 130 1.48 17.59 1.42
C PRO A 130 0.15 17.98 0.80
N LYS A 131 0.17 19.01 -0.06
CA LYS A 131 -1.04 19.54 -0.72
C LYS A 131 -1.74 18.46 -1.55
N GLU A 132 -0.96 17.62 -2.22
CA GLU A 132 -1.43 16.51 -3.05
C GLU A 132 -2.32 15.54 -2.27
N PHE A 133 -2.09 15.36 -0.97
CA PHE A 133 -2.94 14.53 -0.11
C PHE A 133 -4.37 15.09 -0.05
N PHE A 134 -4.51 16.38 0.22
CA PHE A 134 -5.82 17.03 0.31
C PHE A 134 -6.52 17.07 -1.06
N GLU A 135 -5.76 17.34 -2.13
CA GLU A 135 -6.30 17.36 -3.49
C GLU A 135 -6.83 15.98 -3.93
N TYR A 136 -6.23 14.89 -3.43
CA TYR A 136 -6.69 13.54 -3.70
C TYR A 136 -7.91 13.13 -2.87
N TRP A 137 -7.94 13.48 -1.57
CA TRP A 137 -8.96 12.97 -0.63
C TRP A 137 -10.14 13.90 -0.35
N ASN A 138 -10.06 15.22 -0.62
CA ASN A 138 -11.15 16.19 -0.38
C ASN A 138 -11.98 16.51 -1.64
N GLN A 139 -12.13 15.55 -2.55
CA GLN A 139 -12.97 15.69 -3.75
C GLN A 139 -14.44 15.42 -3.48
#